data_AF-A0A1M5Y786-F1
#
_entry.id   AF-A0A1M5Y786-F1
#
_cell.length_a   1.000
_cell.length_b   1.000
_cell.length_c   1.000
_cell.angle_alpha   90.00
_cell.angle_beta   90.00
_cell.angle_gamma   90.00
#
_symmetry.space_group_name_H-M   'P 1'
#
loop_
_entity.id
_entity.type
_entity.pdbx_description
1 polymer ?
#
loop_
_entity_poly.entity_id
_entity_poly.type
_entity_poly.pdbx_seq_one_letter_code
_entity_poly.pdbx_strand_id
1 'polypeptide(L)'
;MLTIHADSRGRALAVDGAWIADAGPLEELVAAHPRARVRTWPGILTPGLINLHGNELLEEAYHPDPREADLLGTAPLTGDALAALTMDDARWGASVRRGVQRMLAHGTVRAACEELRNRAVRDAVHRSGLAVMGRIGRPGGTPSLDPYAAGLPVEFAPPRERHSAARFAVFDVQDETELAERGAASCVATVVEGRIVYRRR
;
A
#
# COMPACT_ATOMS: atom_id res chain seq x y z
N MET A 1 -13.26 -15.07 11.12
CA MET A 1 -13.54 -14.42 12.43
C MET A 1 -13.60 -12.93 12.16
N LEU A 2 -14.75 -12.32 12.41
CA LEU A 2 -14.97 -10.91 12.16
C LEU A 2 -14.09 -10.05 13.06
N THR A 3 -13.39 -9.07 12.48
CA THR A 3 -12.50 -8.14 13.19
C THR A 3 -12.94 -6.72 12.89
N ILE A 4 -13.16 -5.91 13.92
CA ILE A 4 -13.43 -4.47 13.79
C ILE A 4 -12.11 -3.73 13.88
N HIS A 5 -11.76 -2.97 12.84
CA HIS A 5 -10.66 -2.02 12.83
C HIS A 5 -11.22 -0.64 13.13
N ALA A 6 -10.76 0.01 14.19
CA ALA A 6 -11.24 1.30 14.63
C ALA A 6 -10.10 2.33 14.61
N ASP A 7 -10.38 3.51 14.07
CA ASP A 7 -9.46 4.64 14.05
C ASP A 7 -9.62 5.52 15.30
N SER A 8 -8.73 6.49 15.47
CA SER A 8 -8.74 7.40 16.63
C SER A 8 -9.91 8.38 16.65
N ARG A 9 -10.68 8.47 15.55
CA ARG A 9 -11.85 9.34 15.39
C ARG A 9 -13.17 8.60 15.58
N GLY A 10 -13.12 7.34 16.00
CA GLY A 10 -14.32 6.51 16.20
C GLY A 10 -14.90 5.94 14.92
N ARG A 11 -14.27 6.13 13.74
CA ARG A 11 -14.67 5.43 12.51
C ARG A 11 -14.14 4.01 12.55
N ALA A 12 -14.95 3.07 12.07
CA ALA A 12 -14.61 1.67 12.12
C ALA A 12 -15.04 0.89 10.87
N LEU A 13 -14.29 -0.18 10.58
CA LEU A 13 -14.56 -1.14 9.52
C LEU A 13 -14.66 -2.54 10.14
N ALA A 14 -15.80 -3.19 10.02
CA ALA A 14 -15.99 -4.60 10.32
C ALA A 14 -15.53 -5.44 9.13
N VAL A 15 -14.51 -6.27 9.34
CA VAL A 15 -13.88 -7.10 8.30
C VAL A 15 -14.21 -8.56 8.54
N ASP A 16 -14.74 -9.23 7.52
CA ASP A 16 -14.92 -10.69 7.50
C ASP A 16 -14.32 -11.30 6.24
N GLY A 17 -13.29 -12.13 6.43
CA GLY A 17 -12.48 -12.65 5.33
C GLY A 17 -11.91 -11.51 4.47
N ALA A 18 -12.20 -11.54 3.17
CA ALA A 18 -11.74 -10.55 2.20
C ALA A 18 -12.65 -9.30 2.08
N TRP A 19 -13.73 -9.22 2.85
CA TRP A 19 -14.80 -8.25 2.62
C TRP A 19 -15.07 -7.37 3.84
N ILE A 20 -15.53 -6.15 3.57
CA ILE A 20 -16.12 -5.28 4.58
C ILE A 20 -17.54 -5.77 4.86
N ALA A 21 -17.75 -6.32 6.06
CA ALA A 21 -19.05 -6.75 6.53
C ALA A 21 -19.94 -5.57 6.91
N ASP A 22 -19.33 -4.50 7.43
CA ASP A 22 -20.01 -3.25 7.79
C ASP A 22 -19.01 -2.10 7.96
N ALA A 23 -19.48 -0.85 7.87
CA ALA A 23 -18.67 0.36 8.04
C ALA A 23 -19.48 1.45 8.73
N GLY A 24 -18.92 2.11 9.73
CA GLY A 24 -19.63 3.12 10.51
C GLY A 24 -18.94 3.47 11.83
N PRO A 25 -19.66 4.12 12.76
CA PRO A 25 -19.15 4.39 14.10
C PRO A 25 -18.81 3.10 14.87
N LEU A 26 -17.75 3.14 15.67
CA LEU A 26 -17.27 1.99 16.45
C LEU A 26 -18.36 1.39 17.35
N GLU A 27 -19.09 2.24 18.06
CA GLU A 27 -20.14 1.87 18.99
C GLU A 27 -21.27 1.07 18.30
N GLU A 28 -21.66 1.49 17.10
CA GLU A 28 -22.69 0.80 16.31
C GLU A 28 -22.19 -0.58 15.85
N LEU A 29 -20.94 -0.66 15.38
CA LEU A 29 -20.37 -1.93 14.93
C LEU A 29 -20.14 -2.92 16.07
N VAL A 30 -19.74 -2.45 17.25
CA VAL A 30 -19.59 -3.30 18.45
C VAL A 30 -20.96 -3.81 18.92
N ALA A 31 -21.99 -2.97 18.90
CA ALA A 31 -23.35 -3.38 19.22
C ALA A 31 -23.90 -4.42 18.24
N ALA A 32 -23.66 -4.24 16.93
CA ALA A 32 -24.08 -5.17 15.89
C ALA A 32 -23.27 -6.49 15.89
N HIS A 33 -22.01 -6.44 16.33
CA HIS A 33 -21.10 -7.58 16.33
C HIS A 33 -20.39 -7.77 17.69
N PRO A 34 -21.10 -8.13 18.76
CA PRO A 34 -20.55 -8.14 20.13
C PRO A 34 -19.45 -9.18 20.36
N ARG A 35 -19.33 -10.17 19.46
CA ARG A 35 -18.26 -11.19 19.50
C ARG A 35 -17.06 -10.86 18.59
N ALA A 36 -17.10 -9.72 17.90
CA ALA A 36 -16.03 -9.32 17.01
C ALA A 36 -14.76 -9.00 17.80
N ARG A 37 -13.61 -9.37 17.23
CA ARG A 37 -12.34 -8.90 17.76
C ARG A 37 -12.18 -7.42 17.42
N VAL A 38 -12.06 -6.54 18.41
CA VAL A 38 -11.80 -5.12 18.19
C VAL A 38 -10.30 -4.85 18.15
N ARG A 39 -9.86 -4.04 17.18
CA ARG A 39 -8.49 -3.55 17.05
C ARG A 39 -8.51 -2.04 16.84
N THR A 40 -8.00 -1.31 17.82
CA THR A 40 -7.85 0.14 17.79
C THR A 40 -6.50 0.54 17.22
N TRP A 41 -6.47 1.68 16.54
CA TRP A 41 -5.27 2.26 15.94
C TRP A 41 -5.09 3.74 16.35
N PRO A 42 -3.85 4.27 16.38
CA PRO A 42 -3.57 5.59 16.95
C PRO A 42 -3.97 6.79 16.06
N GLY A 43 -4.22 6.60 14.78
CA GLY A 43 -4.63 7.65 13.84
C GLY A 43 -5.80 7.25 12.97
N ILE A 44 -5.91 7.81 11.76
CA ILE A 44 -7.09 7.67 10.88
C ILE A 44 -7.07 6.42 9.99
N LEU A 45 -8.27 5.87 9.73
CA LEU A 45 -8.53 4.89 8.68
C LEU A 45 -8.81 5.60 7.35
N THR A 46 -8.16 5.16 6.28
CA THR A 46 -8.43 5.64 4.92
C THR A 46 -8.59 4.47 3.94
N PRO A 47 -9.18 4.66 2.76
CA PRO A 47 -9.32 3.60 1.75
C PRO A 47 -7.99 2.98 1.25
N GLY A 48 -6.85 3.56 1.61
CA GLY A 48 -5.54 3.21 1.06
C GLY A 48 -5.20 4.02 -0.19
N LEU A 49 -3.91 4.14 -0.47
CA LEU A 49 -3.40 4.97 -1.54
C LEU A 49 -3.30 4.19 -2.86
N ILE A 50 -3.43 4.92 -3.97
CA ILE A 50 -3.07 4.48 -5.31
C ILE A 50 -1.74 5.12 -5.66
N ASN A 51 -0.74 4.31 -6.00
CA ASN A 51 0.52 4.82 -6.50
C ASN A 51 0.49 4.84 -8.03
N LEU A 52 0.61 6.02 -8.63
CA LEU A 52 0.48 6.22 -10.08
C LEU A 52 1.70 5.72 -10.87
N HIS A 53 2.86 5.66 -10.22
CA HIS A 53 4.15 5.29 -10.80
C HIS A 53 4.42 3.78 -10.70
N GLY A 54 3.39 2.95 -10.92
CA GLY A 54 3.47 1.51 -10.73
C GLY A 54 4.53 0.83 -11.60
N ASN A 55 4.58 1.11 -12.91
CA ASN A 55 5.63 0.53 -13.76
C ASN A 55 7.03 1.02 -13.35
N GLU A 56 7.17 2.31 -13.05
CA GLU A 56 8.45 2.91 -12.72
C GLU A 56 9.04 2.29 -11.46
N LEU A 57 8.20 2.00 -10.46
CA LEU A 57 8.62 1.40 -9.20
C LEU A 57 8.74 -0.13 -9.28
N LEU A 58 7.93 -0.81 -10.10
CA LEU A 58 7.88 -2.28 -10.11
C LEU A 58 8.76 -2.93 -11.18
N GLU A 59 8.97 -2.27 -12.33
CA GLU A 59 9.73 -2.80 -13.48
C GLU A 59 10.90 -1.94 -13.93
N GLU A 60 10.93 -0.66 -13.58
CA GLU A 60 11.99 0.27 -14.01
C GLU A 60 12.88 0.74 -12.85
N ALA A 61 12.71 0.11 -11.68
CA ALA A 61 13.53 0.33 -10.50
C ALA A 61 14.03 -1.00 -9.93
N TYR A 62 15.28 -0.99 -9.48
CA TYR A 62 15.80 -2.01 -8.59
C TYR A 62 15.66 -1.54 -7.14
N HIS A 63 15.03 -2.35 -6.29
CA HIS A 63 14.99 -2.15 -4.85
C HIS A 63 16.10 -3.00 -4.20
N PRO A 64 17.19 -2.38 -3.69
CA PRO A 64 18.33 -3.13 -3.17
C PRO A 64 17.98 -4.10 -2.04
N ASP A 65 18.69 -5.24 -1.98
CA ASP A 65 18.65 -6.09 -0.80
C ASP A 65 19.31 -5.37 0.38
N PRO A 66 18.82 -5.50 1.62
CA PRO A 66 19.49 -4.92 2.79
C PRO A 66 20.96 -5.34 2.92
N ARG A 67 21.35 -6.51 2.41
CA ARG A 67 22.75 -6.96 2.38
C ARG A 67 23.63 -6.23 1.37
N GLU A 68 23.01 -5.59 0.37
CA GLU A 68 23.69 -4.79 -0.65
C GLU A 68 23.73 -3.30 -0.26
N ALA A 69 23.16 -2.92 0.88
CA ALA A 69 22.95 -1.51 1.24
C ALA A 69 24.25 -0.69 1.32
N ASP A 70 25.35 -1.29 1.77
CA ASP A 70 26.66 -0.62 1.84
C ASP A 70 27.24 -0.30 0.45
N LEU A 71 26.82 -1.05 -0.57
CA LEU A 71 27.30 -0.89 -1.95
C LEU A 71 26.34 -0.06 -2.81
N LEU A 72 25.04 -0.34 -2.70
CA LEU A 72 24.00 0.18 -3.60
C LEU A 72 23.11 1.24 -2.94
N GLY A 73 23.27 1.46 -1.63
CA GLY A 73 22.35 2.25 -0.84
C GLY A 73 20.99 1.56 -0.64
N THR A 74 20.03 2.31 -0.11
CA THR A 74 18.69 1.83 0.24
C THR A 74 17.58 2.42 -0.64
N ALA A 75 17.90 3.48 -1.39
CA ALA A 75 17.01 4.09 -2.36
C ALA A 75 16.81 3.14 -3.57
N PRO A 76 15.64 3.18 -4.23
CA PRO A 76 15.47 2.49 -5.50
C PRO A 76 16.48 3.02 -6.54
N LEU A 77 17.13 2.12 -7.27
CA LEU A 77 18.03 2.45 -8.37
C LEU A 77 17.26 2.44 -9.69
N THR A 78 17.44 3.48 -10.50
CA THR A 78 16.76 3.66 -11.79
C THR A 78 17.77 4.09 -12.86
N GLY A 79 17.35 4.14 -14.14
CA GLY A 79 18.18 4.66 -15.23
C GLY A 79 19.54 3.96 -15.34
N ASP A 80 20.62 4.73 -15.46
CA ASP A 80 21.98 4.21 -15.62
C ASP A 80 22.43 3.34 -14.43
N ALA A 81 22.00 3.66 -13.21
CA ALA A 81 22.33 2.87 -12.03
C ALA A 81 21.67 1.48 -12.07
N LEU A 82 20.46 1.38 -12.61
CA LEU A 82 19.81 0.09 -12.89
C LEU A 82 20.47 -0.63 -14.07
N ALA A 83 20.78 0.09 -15.15
CA ALA A 83 21.39 -0.47 -16.36
C ALA A 83 22.79 -1.05 -16.11
N ALA A 84 23.50 -0.55 -15.10
CA ALA A 84 24.79 -1.09 -14.66
C ALA A 84 24.68 -2.44 -13.92
N LEU A 85 23.47 -2.88 -13.53
CA LEU A 85 23.26 -4.14 -12.82
C LEU A 85 22.98 -5.29 -13.78
N THR A 86 23.61 -6.43 -13.53
CA THR A 86 23.16 -7.70 -14.12
C THR A 86 21.87 -8.15 -13.42
N MET A 87 20.79 -8.25 -14.18
CA MET A 87 19.44 -8.53 -13.70
C MET A 87 18.91 -9.84 -14.27
N ASP A 88 18.86 -10.89 -13.47
CA ASP A 88 18.16 -12.14 -13.79
C ASP A 88 16.74 -12.15 -13.19
N ASP A 89 15.94 -13.16 -13.55
CA ASP A 89 14.56 -13.31 -13.07
C ASP A 89 14.47 -13.41 -11.54
N ALA A 90 15.48 -14.03 -10.89
CA ALA A 90 15.53 -14.17 -9.45
C ALA A 90 15.71 -12.80 -8.77
N ARG A 91 16.63 -11.98 -9.29
CA ARG A 91 16.92 -10.63 -8.81
C ARG A 91 15.76 -9.67 -9.08
N TRP A 92 15.13 -9.75 -10.26
CA TRP A 92 13.88 -9.04 -10.55
C TRP A 92 12.77 -9.41 -9.57
N GLY A 93 12.53 -10.70 -9.36
CA GLY A 93 11.53 -11.19 -8.42
C GLY A 93 11.80 -10.77 -6.98
N ALA A 94 13.07 -10.74 -6.55
CA ALA A 94 13.44 -10.27 -5.21
C ALA A 94 13.26 -8.75 -5.07
N SER A 95 13.68 -7.98 -6.07
CA SER A 95 13.52 -6.53 -6.14
C SER A 95 12.06 -6.12 -5.96
N VAL A 96 11.18 -6.63 -6.82
CA VAL A 96 9.76 -6.25 -6.82
C VAL A 96 9.06 -6.65 -5.52
N ARG A 97 9.40 -7.79 -4.89
CA ARG A 97 8.82 -8.16 -3.59
C ARG A 97 9.17 -7.13 -2.52
N ARG A 98 10.41 -6.62 -2.53
CA ARG A 98 10.81 -5.52 -1.64
C ARG A 98 10.11 -4.22 -2.02
N GLY A 99 10.01 -3.89 -3.31
CA GLY A 99 9.27 -2.73 -3.81
C GLY A 99 7.82 -2.72 -3.33
N VAL A 100 7.09 -3.81 -3.55
CA VAL A 100 5.71 -3.97 -3.08
C VAL A 100 5.61 -3.85 -1.56
N GLN A 101 6.49 -4.51 -0.80
CA GLN A 101 6.49 -4.38 0.66
C GLN A 101 6.71 -2.94 1.12
N ARG A 102 7.56 -2.18 0.42
CA ARG A 102 7.76 -0.75 0.68
C ARG A 102 6.52 0.06 0.31
N MET A 103 5.87 -0.21 -0.81
CA MET A 103 4.60 0.45 -1.19
C MET A 103 3.50 0.18 -0.16
N LEU A 104 3.36 -1.07 0.30
CA LEU A 104 2.46 -1.44 1.40
C LEU A 104 2.85 -0.70 2.69
N ALA A 105 4.14 -0.50 2.97
CA ALA A 105 4.58 0.29 4.11
C ALA A 105 4.19 1.78 4.05
N HIS A 106 3.83 2.29 2.86
CA HIS A 106 3.27 3.62 2.65
C HIS A 106 1.73 3.59 2.50
N GLY A 107 1.04 2.52 2.89
CA GLY A 107 -0.42 2.47 2.78
C GLY A 107 -0.94 2.34 1.35
N THR A 108 -0.07 2.02 0.38
CA THR A 108 -0.48 1.79 -1.01
C THR A 108 -1.19 0.45 -1.11
N VAL A 109 -2.42 0.45 -1.59
CA VAL A 109 -3.21 -0.78 -1.81
C VAL A 109 -3.38 -1.11 -3.29
N ARG A 110 -3.04 -0.16 -4.16
CA ARG A 110 -3.12 -0.30 -5.61
C ARG A 110 -1.99 0.45 -6.32
N ALA A 111 -1.48 -0.13 -7.40
CA ALA A 111 -0.55 0.52 -8.31
C ALA A 111 -1.21 0.72 -9.68
N ALA A 112 -1.04 1.89 -10.27
CA ALA A 112 -1.42 2.15 -11.64
C ALA A 112 -0.29 1.69 -12.56
N CYS A 113 -0.58 0.72 -13.42
CA CYS A 113 0.38 0.16 -14.35
C CYS A 113 -0.20 0.06 -15.76
N GLU A 114 0.66 0.18 -16.75
CA GLU A 114 0.49 -0.50 -18.03
C GLU A 114 0.71 -2.02 -17.85
N GLU A 115 0.69 -2.77 -18.95
CA GLU A 115 1.05 -4.18 -18.90
C GLU A 115 2.48 -4.36 -18.37
N LEU A 116 2.60 -5.07 -17.25
CA LEU A 116 3.89 -5.49 -16.69
C LEU A 116 4.50 -6.56 -17.60
N ARG A 117 5.64 -6.26 -18.21
CA ARG A 117 6.27 -7.13 -19.23
C ARG A 117 7.07 -8.26 -18.60
N ASN A 118 7.71 -8.00 -17.47
CA ASN A 118 8.57 -8.96 -16.79
C ASN A 118 7.70 -10.01 -16.06
N ARG A 119 7.91 -11.29 -16.39
CA ARG A 119 7.14 -12.39 -15.81
C ARG A 119 7.38 -12.53 -14.30
N ALA A 120 8.63 -12.44 -13.85
CA ALA A 120 8.96 -12.53 -12.43
C ALA A 120 8.32 -11.38 -11.62
N VAL A 121 8.20 -10.20 -12.23
CA VAL A 121 7.48 -9.05 -11.66
C VAL A 121 5.99 -9.31 -11.55
N ARG A 122 5.33 -9.71 -12.64
CA ARG A 122 3.91 -10.09 -12.64
C ARG A 122 3.57 -11.14 -11.57
N ASP A 123 4.35 -12.22 -11.51
CA ASP A 123 4.12 -13.33 -10.57
C ASP A 123 4.31 -12.89 -9.10
N ALA A 124 5.23 -11.96 -8.86
CA ALA A 124 5.45 -11.43 -7.52
C ALA A 124 4.36 -10.43 -7.10
N VAL A 125 3.95 -9.52 -7.98
CA VAL A 125 2.85 -8.57 -7.73
C VAL A 125 1.55 -9.33 -7.47
N HIS A 126 1.21 -10.31 -8.32
CA HIS A 126 0.00 -11.12 -8.15
C HIS A 126 -0.06 -11.81 -6.78
N ARG A 127 1.05 -12.38 -6.30
CA ARG A 127 1.11 -13.08 -5.00
C ARG A 127 1.11 -12.16 -3.79
N SER A 128 1.45 -10.88 -3.96
CA SER A 128 1.58 -9.92 -2.87
C SER A 128 0.23 -9.43 -2.31
N GLY A 129 -0.82 -9.49 -3.14
CA GLY A 129 -2.11 -8.87 -2.85
C GLY A 129 -2.21 -7.39 -3.28
N LEU A 130 -1.11 -6.73 -3.67
CA LEU A 130 -1.17 -5.38 -4.24
C LEU A 130 -2.03 -5.41 -5.52
N ALA A 131 -3.08 -4.59 -5.54
CA ALA A 131 -3.93 -4.50 -6.72
C ALA A 131 -3.23 -3.73 -7.84
N VAL A 132 -3.47 -4.11 -9.09
CA VAL A 132 -3.06 -3.31 -10.25
C VAL A 132 -4.30 -2.70 -10.91
N MET A 133 -4.19 -1.48 -11.39
CA MET A 133 -5.16 -0.89 -12.32
C MET A 133 -4.46 -0.43 -13.59
N GLY A 134 -5.19 -0.44 -14.70
CA GLY A 134 -4.71 0.17 -15.93
C GLY A 134 -4.48 1.66 -15.76
N ARG A 135 -3.48 2.19 -16.47
CA ARG A 135 -3.24 3.63 -16.61
C ARG A 135 -3.15 3.99 -18.09
N ILE A 136 -3.31 5.28 -18.39
CA ILE A 136 -3.11 5.83 -19.74
C ILE A 136 -1.83 6.64 -19.73
N GLY A 137 -0.80 6.09 -20.39
CA GLY A 137 0.51 6.71 -20.49
C GLY A 137 1.26 6.80 -19.16
N ARG A 138 2.45 7.39 -19.24
CA ARG A 138 3.29 7.66 -18.06
C ARG A 138 2.76 8.91 -17.33
N PRO A 139 2.49 8.83 -16.02
CA PRO A 139 2.12 10.00 -15.23
C PRO A 139 3.27 11.01 -15.16
N GLY A 140 2.96 12.29 -14.93
CA GLY A 140 3.96 13.31 -14.62
C GLY A 140 4.61 13.11 -13.24
N GLY A 141 5.25 14.16 -12.73
CA GLY A 141 5.88 14.12 -11.40
C GLY A 141 7.09 13.18 -11.32
N THR A 142 7.49 12.85 -10.09
CA THR A 142 8.66 11.99 -9.81
C THR A 142 8.19 10.66 -9.22
N PRO A 143 8.60 9.50 -9.78
CA PRO A 143 8.31 8.20 -9.19
C PRO A 143 8.76 8.13 -7.73
N SER A 144 7.83 7.87 -6.83
CA SER A 144 8.08 7.83 -5.39
C SER A 144 7.26 6.73 -4.73
N LEU A 145 7.87 6.05 -3.75
CA LEU A 145 7.18 5.09 -2.89
C LEU A 145 6.13 5.75 -2.01
N ASP A 146 6.34 7.02 -1.66
CA ASP A 146 5.38 7.88 -0.98
C ASP A 146 4.61 8.70 -2.03
N PRO A 147 3.31 8.45 -2.26
CA PRO A 147 2.51 9.21 -3.22
C PRO A 147 2.49 10.72 -2.97
N TYR A 148 2.62 11.18 -1.72
CA TYR A 148 2.66 12.62 -1.42
C TYR A 148 3.96 13.28 -1.88
N ALA A 149 5.04 12.52 -2.03
CA ALA A 149 6.32 13.01 -2.54
C ALA A 149 6.43 12.95 -4.07
N ALA A 150 5.38 12.50 -4.77
CA ALA A 150 5.40 12.33 -6.23
C ALA A 150 5.24 13.65 -7.02
N GLY A 151 4.90 14.76 -6.36
CA GLY A 151 4.63 16.03 -7.03
C GLY A 151 3.34 16.03 -7.85
N LEU A 152 2.43 15.10 -7.56
CA LEU A 152 1.10 14.98 -8.15
C LEU A 152 0.05 14.96 -7.03
N PRO A 153 -1.21 15.33 -7.32
CA PRO A 153 -2.31 15.08 -6.41
C PRO A 153 -2.38 13.60 -6.02
N VAL A 154 -2.50 13.32 -4.73
CA VAL A 154 -2.59 11.94 -4.22
C VAL A 154 -3.97 11.36 -4.52
N GLU A 155 -3.98 10.12 -4.99
CA GLU A 155 -5.19 9.36 -5.24
C GLU A 155 -5.43 8.32 -4.16
N PHE A 156 -6.66 8.29 -3.65
CA PHE A 156 -7.14 7.25 -2.76
C PHE A 156 -7.92 6.19 -3.56
N ALA A 157 -7.88 4.95 -3.08
CA ALA A 157 -8.83 3.95 -3.54
C ALA A 157 -10.28 4.39 -3.20
N PRO A 158 -11.30 3.82 -3.87
CA PRO A 158 -12.69 4.14 -3.56
C PRO A 158 -13.00 3.92 -2.07
N PRO A 159 -13.94 4.66 -1.46
CA PRO A 159 -14.34 4.47 -0.06
C PRO A 159 -14.65 3.01 0.31
N ARG A 160 -14.41 2.65 1.58
CA ARG A 160 -14.71 1.31 2.10
C ARG A 160 -16.09 1.30 2.73
N GLU A 161 -17.00 0.61 2.05
CA GLU A 161 -18.39 0.45 2.45
C GLU A 161 -18.73 -1.04 2.59
N ARG A 162 -19.91 -1.35 3.13
CA ARG A 162 -20.42 -2.72 3.18
C ARG A 162 -20.30 -3.41 1.81
N HIS A 163 -19.81 -4.65 1.80
CA HIS A 163 -19.54 -5.47 0.60
C HIS A 163 -18.41 -4.99 -0.30
N SER A 164 -17.68 -3.92 0.05
CA SER A 164 -16.42 -3.60 -0.62
C SER A 164 -15.29 -4.55 -0.19
N ALA A 165 -14.27 -4.69 -1.02
CA ALA A 165 -13.07 -5.46 -0.65
C ALA A 165 -12.38 -4.82 0.56
N ALA A 166 -11.94 -5.63 1.51
CA ALA A 166 -11.23 -5.20 2.72
C ALA A 166 -9.79 -4.79 2.39
N ARG A 167 -9.66 -3.61 1.77
CA ARG A 167 -8.41 -2.96 1.36
C ARG A 167 -8.40 -1.54 1.90
N PHE A 168 -7.53 -1.26 2.87
CA PHE A 168 -7.45 0.06 3.50
C PHE A 168 -6.11 0.24 4.19
N ALA A 169 -5.80 1.48 4.55
CA ALA A 169 -4.60 1.83 5.28
C ALA A 169 -4.95 2.64 6.53
N VAL A 170 -4.02 2.61 7.48
CA VAL A 170 -4.09 3.38 8.71
C VAL A 170 -2.84 4.25 8.79
N PHE A 171 -3.03 5.52 9.08
CA PHE A 171 -1.97 6.52 9.19
C PHE A 171 -1.97 7.12 10.59
N ASP A 172 -0.79 7.24 11.20
CA ASP A 172 -0.59 7.81 12.53
C ASP A 172 -0.54 9.34 12.47
N VAL A 173 -1.70 9.90 12.15
CA VAL A 173 -2.01 11.32 11.97
C VAL A 173 -3.44 11.58 12.43
N GLN A 174 -3.74 12.83 12.77
CA GLN A 174 -5.03 13.27 13.29
C GLN A 174 -6.10 13.34 12.20
N ASP A 175 -5.73 13.78 11.00
CA ASP A 175 -6.64 13.94 9.88
C ASP A 175 -5.91 13.88 8.52
N GLU A 176 -6.69 14.02 7.46
CA GLU A 176 -6.23 13.98 6.08
C GLU A 176 -5.34 15.19 5.71
N THR A 177 -5.41 16.30 6.45
CA THR A 177 -4.54 17.47 6.25
C THR A 177 -3.15 17.18 6.80
N GLU A 178 -3.05 16.68 8.03
CA GLU A 178 -1.77 16.27 8.62
C GLU A 178 -1.15 15.12 7.80
N LEU A 179 -1.98 14.21 7.26
CA LEU A 179 -1.49 13.18 6.33
C LEU A 179 -0.79 13.78 5.12
N ALA A 180 -1.35 14.85 4.53
CA ALA A 180 -0.76 15.51 3.38
C ALA A 180 0.56 16.23 3.70
N GLU A 181 0.68 16.78 4.91
CA GLU A 181 1.90 17.44 5.38
C GLU A 181 3.02 16.46 5.73
N ARG A 182 2.68 15.35 6.42
CA ARG A 182 3.66 14.36 6.91
C ARG A 182 3.98 13.27 5.89
N GLY A 183 3.13 13.08 4.90
CA GLY A 183 3.26 12.06 3.87
C GLY A 183 2.87 10.66 4.33
N ALA A 184 2.90 9.73 3.37
CA ALA A 184 2.45 8.36 3.56
C ALA A 184 3.39 7.51 4.42
N ALA A 185 4.61 7.97 4.70
CA ALA A 185 5.51 7.35 5.66
C ALA A 185 4.95 7.30 7.11
N SER A 186 3.88 8.04 7.38
CA SER A 186 3.09 7.95 8.62
C SER A 186 2.22 6.68 8.73
N CYS A 187 2.19 5.82 7.70
CA CYS A 187 1.41 4.59 7.72
C CYS A 187 1.87 3.65 8.85
N VAL A 188 0.90 3.14 9.60
CA VAL A 188 1.11 2.15 10.68
C VAL A 188 0.52 0.79 10.38
N ALA A 189 -0.44 0.70 9.45
CA ALA A 189 -0.96 -0.56 8.99
C ALA A 189 -1.52 -0.48 7.57
N THR A 190 -1.39 -1.57 6.83
CA THR A 190 -2.08 -1.75 5.55
C THR A 190 -2.74 -3.11 5.54
N VAL A 191 -4.02 -3.09 5.18
CA VAL A 191 -4.87 -4.26 5.12
C VAL A 191 -5.24 -4.53 3.68
N VAL A 192 -5.04 -5.76 3.23
CA VAL A 192 -5.43 -6.21 1.89
C VAL A 192 -6.07 -7.59 1.97
N GLU A 193 -7.27 -7.73 1.39
CA GLU A 193 -8.09 -8.94 1.51
C GLU A 193 -8.29 -9.34 2.99
N GLY A 194 -8.48 -8.34 3.86
CA GLY A 194 -8.66 -8.50 5.30
C GLY A 194 -7.43 -8.97 6.09
N ARG A 195 -6.29 -9.13 5.43
CA ARG A 195 -5.01 -9.47 6.07
C ARG A 195 -4.21 -8.21 6.33
N ILE A 196 -3.66 -8.07 7.53
CA ILE A 196 -2.68 -7.02 7.83
C ILE A 196 -1.38 -7.43 7.13
N VAL A 197 -1.12 -6.83 5.97
CA VAL A 197 0.05 -7.12 5.12
C VAL A 197 1.25 -6.23 5.46
N TYR A 198 1.00 -5.10 6.11
CA TYR A 198 2.01 -4.26 6.73
C TYR A 198 1.52 -3.83 8.11
N ARG A 199 2.44 -3.82 9.08
CA ARG A 199 2.23 -3.25 10.41
C ARG A 199 3.55 -2.68 10.90
N ARG A 200 3.54 -1.38 11.23
CA ARG A 200 4.66 -0.73 11.92
C ARG A 200 4.78 -1.31 13.32
N ARG A 201 6.00 -1.65 13.72
CA ARG A 201 6.30 -2.18 15.05
C ARG A 201 6.36 -1.06 16.06
#